data_AF-A0A5N6TVW5-F1
#
_entry.id   AF-A0A5N6TVW5-F1
#
_cell.length_a   1.000
_cell.length_b   1.000
_cell.length_c   1.000
_cell.angle_alpha   90.00
_cell.angle_beta   90.00
_cell.angle_gamma   90.00
#
_symmetry.space_group_name_H-M   'P 1'
#
loop_
_entity.id
_entity.type
_entity.pdbx_description
1 polymer ?
#
loop_
_entity_poly.entity_id
_entity_poly.type
_entity_poly.pdbx_seq_one_letter_code
_entity_poly.pdbx_strand_id
1 'polypeptide(L)'
;MAETNTVPDLLNLGGFNTMEVRPWDKPTHENEKEKNFVGKHTSTPTTVHGLNWLDLNCGFNIRVDPQIINPTPEKFTASIRSWSDTQLYSAGFNWLEIPRIFQYIPYIPLIQTGTFDTEEKREWTKPQLKNSKSVKFRTPYHAPPKVVCFLRYLDLERGKNWRIKTYATEVTSTGFTINIDSWADTVMYRASASWFAYPADTPGIDSGRFAATDIRPWNKPQLDNSKTVSFTKKFAKTPKMFIALDEFDYDSSKNLRLKTSVSNVSNTGFTWHLQAWADSIMYNAAASYVAWDQPRD
;
A
#
# COMPACT_ATOMS: atom_id res chain seq x y z
N MET A 1 15.71 7.40 37.13
CA MET A 1 14.47 6.91 36.49
C MET A 1 14.66 7.11 35.00
N ALA A 2 14.73 6.01 34.24
CA ALA A 2 14.91 6.08 32.80
C ALA A 2 13.59 6.56 32.19
N GLU A 3 13.60 7.76 31.59
CA GLU A 3 12.51 8.20 30.72
C GLU A 3 12.35 7.17 29.61
N THR A 4 11.23 6.46 29.64
CA THR A 4 10.82 5.64 28.51
C THR A 4 10.60 6.60 27.34
N ASN A 5 11.54 6.66 26.41
CA ASN A 5 11.41 7.39 25.15
C ASN A 5 10.24 6.78 24.36
N THR A 6 9.03 7.23 24.68
CA THR A 6 7.84 7.01 23.88
C THR A 6 8.12 7.64 22.53
N VAL A 7 8.08 6.87 21.44
CA VAL A 7 8.18 7.38 20.07
C VAL A 7 7.15 8.52 19.93
N PRO A 8 7.55 9.81 19.91
CA PRO A 8 6.59 10.90 19.78
C PRO A 8 6.01 10.89 18.36
N ASP A 9 5.04 11.74 18.06
CA ASP A 9 4.14 11.79 16.89
C ASP A 9 4.83 11.89 15.50
N LEU A 10 5.66 10.92 15.19
CA LEU A 10 6.68 11.03 14.16
C LEU A 10 6.24 10.33 12.88
N LEU A 11 5.58 9.18 13.00
CA LEU A 11 4.91 8.54 11.89
C LEU A 11 3.53 9.16 11.68
N ASN A 12 3.34 9.77 10.53
CA ASN A 12 2.11 10.44 10.15
C ASN A 12 1.55 9.86 8.86
N LEU A 13 0.24 10.05 8.65
CA LEU A 13 -0.45 9.49 7.49
C LEU A 13 -1.20 10.58 6.75
N GLY A 14 -1.31 10.40 5.44
CA GLY A 14 -2.21 11.18 4.62
C GLY A 14 -2.71 10.36 3.44
N GLY A 15 -3.59 10.98 2.66
CA GLY A 15 -4.16 10.35 1.48
C GLY A 15 -4.58 11.39 0.46
N PHE A 16 -4.69 10.91 -0.77
CA PHE A 16 -5.20 11.68 -1.90
C PHE A 16 -6.12 10.80 -2.72
N ASN A 17 -7.26 11.37 -3.13
CA ASN A 17 -8.16 10.75 -4.09
C ASN A 17 -8.41 11.72 -5.26
N THR A 18 -8.47 11.20 -6.48
CA THR A 18 -8.76 12.02 -7.67
C THR A 18 -10.09 12.78 -7.55
N MET A 19 -11.04 12.25 -6.76
CA MET A 19 -12.31 12.91 -6.47
C MET A 19 -12.18 14.21 -5.67
N GLU A 20 -11.01 14.50 -5.09
CA GLU A 20 -10.74 15.78 -4.45
C GLU A 20 -10.53 16.94 -5.42
N VAL A 21 -10.26 16.66 -6.70
CA VAL A 21 -9.95 17.67 -7.72
C VAL A 21 -10.89 17.63 -8.93
N ARG A 22 -11.70 16.57 -9.04
CA ARG A 22 -12.73 16.46 -10.07
C ARG A 22 -13.81 15.43 -9.69
N PRO A 23 -15.04 15.54 -10.24
CA PRO A 23 -16.01 14.45 -10.17
C PRO A 23 -15.51 13.14 -10.78
N TRP A 24 -16.05 12.01 -10.33
CA TRP A 24 -15.65 10.67 -10.81
C TRP A 24 -16.04 10.44 -12.28
N ASP A 25 -17.11 11.07 -12.75
CA ASP A 25 -17.67 10.94 -14.10
C ASP A 25 -16.98 11.82 -15.16
N LYS A 26 -15.97 12.60 -14.74
CA LYS A 26 -15.15 13.44 -15.63
C LYS A 26 -13.69 12.99 -15.64
N PRO A 27 -13.37 11.76 -16.07
CA PRO A 27 -12.03 11.19 -15.96
C PRO A 27 -10.99 12.03 -16.72
N THR A 28 -9.85 12.25 -16.08
CA THR A 28 -8.66 12.91 -16.64
C THR A 28 -7.41 12.10 -16.32
N HIS A 29 -6.39 12.23 -17.19
CA HIS A 29 -5.12 11.53 -17.00
C HIS A 29 -4.29 12.09 -15.86
N GLU A 30 -4.20 13.42 -15.74
CA GLU A 30 -3.47 14.10 -14.68
C GLU A 30 -4.42 14.55 -13.57
N ASN A 31 -4.08 14.23 -12.33
CA ASN A 31 -4.89 14.54 -11.14
C ASN A 31 -3.96 14.96 -10.02
N GLU A 32 -3.82 16.26 -9.80
CA GLU A 32 -2.79 16.79 -8.91
C GLU A 32 -3.37 17.72 -7.85
N LYS A 33 -2.83 17.63 -6.63
CA LYS A 33 -3.17 18.54 -5.53
C LYS A 33 -1.96 18.75 -4.63
N GLU A 34 -1.67 20.00 -4.30
CA GLU A 34 -0.69 20.30 -3.25
C GLU A 34 -1.21 19.78 -1.90
N LYS A 35 -0.36 19.06 -1.18
CA LYS A 35 -0.62 18.51 0.15
C LYS A 35 0.53 18.90 1.07
N ASN A 36 0.21 19.07 2.35
CA ASN A 36 1.21 19.27 3.39
C ASN A 36 1.49 17.95 4.10
N PHE A 37 2.73 17.74 4.49
CA PHE A 37 3.06 16.75 5.50
C PHE A 37 2.46 17.18 6.83
N VAL A 38 1.90 16.21 7.56
CA VAL A 38 1.32 16.46 8.89
C VAL A 38 2.44 16.62 9.92
N GLY A 39 3.50 15.83 9.79
CA GLY A 39 4.67 15.96 10.66
C GLY A 39 5.42 17.26 10.41
N LYS A 40 5.94 17.87 11.48
CA LYS A 40 6.86 19.01 11.38
C LYS A 40 8.28 18.49 11.13
N HIS A 41 8.69 18.44 9.86
CA HIS A 41 9.99 17.89 9.49
C HIS A 41 11.02 18.99 9.25
N THR A 42 12.25 18.78 9.73
CA THR A 42 13.40 19.67 9.44
C THR A 42 14.10 19.34 8.11
N SER A 43 13.71 18.24 7.48
CA SER A 43 14.18 17.79 6.16
C SER A 43 13.07 16.99 5.49
N THR A 44 13.08 16.88 4.16
CA THR A 44 12.06 16.12 3.42
C THR A 44 11.95 14.68 3.97
N PRO A 45 10.78 14.27 4.50
CA PRO A 45 10.60 12.92 5.02
C PRO A 45 10.62 11.90 3.88
N THR A 46 10.98 10.66 4.20
CA THR A 46 10.75 9.54 3.27
C THR A 46 9.29 9.14 3.35
N THR A 47 8.72 8.68 2.24
CA THR A 47 7.34 8.20 2.19
C THR A 47 7.28 6.76 1.72
N VAL A 48 6.36 6.00 2.30
CA VAL A 48 5.86 4.74 1.76
C VAL A 48 4.42 4.96 1.37
N HIS A 49 4.02 4.56 0.18
CA HIS A 49 2.65 4.74 -0.27
C HIS A 49 2.17 3.60 -1.13
N GLY A 50 0.85 3.42 -1.15
CA GLY A 50 0.20 2.36 -1.88
C GLY A 50 -1.27 2.68 -2.15
N LEU A 51 -1.80 2.02 -3.17
CA LEU A 51 -3.18 2.20 -3.65
C LEU A 51 -4.16 1.72 -2.58
N ASN A 52 -5.23 2.48 -2.38
CA ASN A 52 -6.35 2.08 -1.51
C ASN A 52 -7.73 2.22 -2.18
N TRP A 53 -7.79 2.79 -3.38
CA TRP A 53 -9.00 2.97 -4.16
C TRP A 53 -8.71 2.88 -5.66
N LEU A 54 -9.52 2.13 -6.40
CA LEU A 54 -9.47 1.95 -7.85
C LEU A 54 -10.89 1.92 -8.42
N ASP A 55 -11.16 2.73 -9.44
CA ASP A 55 -12.37 2.69 -10.29
C ASP A 55 -11.96 2.96 -11.74
N LEU A 56 -11.84 1.90 -12.53
CA LEU A 56 -11.34 1.94 -13.91
C LEU A 56 -12.25 1.16 -14.85
N ASN A 57 -12.45 1.71 -16.06
CA ASN A 57 -13.23 1.06 -17.11
C ASN A 57 -12.53 -0.22 -17.61
N CYS A 58 -13.28 -1.31 -17.76
CA CYS A 58 -12.78 -2.59 -18.26
C CYS A 58 -12.45 -2.64 -19.75
N GLY A 59 -12.96 -1.70 -20.54
CA GLY A 59 -12.69 -1.59 -21.97
C GLY A 59 -11.26 -1.16 -22.30
N PHE A 60 -10.46 -0.78 -21.30
CA PHE A 60 -9.10 -0.27 -21.46
C PHE A 60 -8.15 -0.92 -20.46
N ASN A 61 -6.84 -0.83 -20.71
CA ASN A 61 -5.87 -1.37 -19.77
C ASN A 61 -5.95 -0.62 -18.44
N ILE A 62 -5.67 -1.34 -17.35
CA ILE A 62 -5.64 -0.78 -16.01
C ILE A 62 -4.29 -0.12 -15.80
N ARG A 63 -4.27 1.20 -15.90
CA ARG A 63 -3.06 2.02 -15.81
C ARG A 63 -3.20 3.11 -14.77
N VAL A 64 -2.44 3.00 -13.69
CA VAL A 64 -2.47 3.96 -12.58
C VAL A 64 -1.09 4.09 -11.95
N ASP A 65 -0.69 5.34 -11.74
CA ASP A 65 0.62 5.73 -11.21
C ASP A 65 0.44 6.82 -10.14
N PRO A 66 0.33 6.44 -8.86
CA PRO A 66 0.31 7.38 -7.75
C PRO A 66 1.75 7.87 -7.44
N GLN A 67 1.89 9.19 -7.37
CA GLN A 67 3.17 9.88 -7.23
C GLN A 67 3.14 10.93 -6.12
N ILE A 68 4.31 11.09 -5.50
CA ILE A 68 4.64 12.20 -4.60
C ILE A 68 5.71 13.00 -5.34
N ILE A 69 5.34 14.18 -5.83
CA ILE A 69 6.15 14.99 -6.74
C ILE A 69 6.71 16.19 -5.97
N ASN A 70 8.00 16.48 -6.21
CA ASN A 70 8.74 17.63 -5.67
C ASN A 70 8.56 17.85 -4.14
N PRO A 71 8.81 16.83 -3.30
CA PRO A 71 8.59 16.97 -1.86
C PRO A 71 9.62 17.88 -1.18
N THR A 72 9.14 18.84 -0.39
CA THR A 72 9.90 19.66 0.57
C THR A 72 9.70 19.10 1.99
N PRO A 73 10.34 19.67 3.03
CA PRO A 73 10.05 19.27 4.41
C PRO A 73 8.59 19.49 4.83
N GLU A 74 7.88 20.43 4.20
CA GLU A 74 6.52 20.84 4.56
C GLU A 74 5.45 20.31 3.61
N LYS A 75 5.73 20.25 2.31
CA LYS A 75 4.69 20.03 1.29
C LYS A 75 5.19 19.29 0.06
N PHE A 76 4.25 18.84 -0.75
CA PHE A 76 4.49 18.12 -2.00
C PHE A 76 3.24 18.17 -2.89
N THR A 77 3.39 17.80 -4.16
CA THR A 77 2.24 17.55 -5.03
C THR A 77 1.88 16.06 -4.99
N ALA A 78 0.69 15.74 -4.48
CA ALA A 78 0.11 14.41 -4.63
C ALA A 78 -0.47 14.29 -6.04
N SER A 79 -0.06 13.28 -6.79
CA SER A 79 -0.53 13.04 -8.16
C SER A 79 -1.01 11.60 -8.34
N ILE A 80 -2.07 11.41 -9.12
CA ILE A 80 -2.45 10.09 -9.64
C ILE A 80 -2.59 10.23 -11.16
N ARG A 81 -1.67 9.59 -11.88
CA ARG A 81 -1.64 9.60 -13.33
C ARG A 81 -2.23 8.32 -13.91
N SER A 82 -3.01 8.46 -14.99
CA SER A 82 -3.29 7.39 -15.95
C SER A 82 -2.80 7.83 -17.33
N TRP A 83 -2.76 6.93 -18.32
CA TRP A 83 -2.28 7.30 -19.66
C TRP A 83 -2.93 6.48 -20.77
N SER A 84 -2.68 6.90 -22.02
CA SER A 84 -3.20 6.28 -23.25
C SER A 84 -4.73 6.26 -23.28
N ASP A 85 -5.36 5.10 -23.46
CA ASP A 85 -6.81 4.94 -23.57
C ASP A 85 -7.50 4.70 -22.21
N THR A 86 -6.73 4.64 -21.11
CA THR A 86 -7.26 4.31 -19.80
C THR A 86 -8.28 5.33 -19.30
N GLN A 87 -9.49 4.87 -19.01
CA GLN A 87 -10.53 5.68 -18.37
C GLN A 87 -10.53 5.46 -16.85
N LEU A 88 -9.87 6.36 -16.13
CA LEU A 88 -9.75 6.38 -14.67
C LEU A 88 -10.88 7.20 -14.03
N TYR A 89 -12.01 6.57 -13.70
CA TYR A 89 -13.12 7.26 -13.03
C TYR A 89 -12.70 7.83 -11.68
N SER A 90 -12.07 7.00 -10.84
CA SER A 90 -11.46 7.47 -9.60
C SER A 90 -10.34 6.56 -9.12
N ALA A 91 -9.40 7.13 -8.38
CA ALA A 91 -8.36 6.37 -7.68
C ALA A 91 -7.89 7.12 -6.44
N GLY A 92 -7.27 6.38 -5.53
CA GLY A 92 -6.71 6.93 -4.32
C GLY A 92 -5.50 6.14 -3.85
N PHE A 93 -4.61 6.84 -3.14
CA PHE A 93 -3.52 6.22 -2.42
C PHE A 93 -3.35 6.87 -1.06
N ASN A 94 -2.86 6.09 -0.10
CA ASN A 94 -2.40 6.58 1.19
C ASN A 94 -0.88 6.67 1.19
N TRP A 95 -0.31 7.56 2.00
CA TRP A 95 1.11 7.57 2.32
C TRP A 95 1.35 7.56 3.83
N LEU A 96 2.47 6.96 4.21
CA LEU A 96 3.09 6.98 5.51
C LEU A 96 4.32 7.89 5.45
N GLU A 97 4.34 8.92 6.29
CA GLU A 97 5.47 9.81 6.51
C GLU A 97 6.45 9.17 7.47
N ILE A 98 7.72 9.07 7.06
CA ILE A 98 8.80 8.48 7.84
C ILE A 98 9.87 9.56 7.98
N PRO A 99 9.97 10.19 9.16
CA PRO A 99 10.97 11.22 9.39
C PRO A 99 12.36 10.64 9.18
N ARG A 100 13.24 11.44 8.57
CA ARG A 100 14.59 11.00 8.20
C ARG A 100 15.36 10.43 9.39
N ILE A 101 15.13 10.94 10.60
CA ILE A 101 15.79 10.50 11.83
C ILE A 101 15.64 8.99 12.14
N PHE A 102 14.53 8.36 11.72
CA PHE A 102 14.29 6.92 11.91
C PHE A 102 15.24 6.03 11.10
N GLN A 103 15.87 6.57 10.06
CA GLN A 103 16.77 5.82 9.21
C GLN A 103 18.22 5.82 9.72
N TYR A 104 18.55 6.62 10.74
CA TYR A 104 19.93 6.89 11.14
C TYR A 104 20.23 6.79 12.64
N ILE A 105 19.22 6.72 13.53
CA ILE A 105 19.44 6.68 14.98
C ILE A 105 19.15 5.28 15.56
N PRO A 106 20.12 4.64 16.25
CA PRO A 106 20.00 3.26 16.74
C PRO A 106 19.01 3.05 17.90
N TYR A 107 18.57 4.10 18.59
CA TYR A 107 17.60 4.03 19.70
C TYR A 107 16.15 4.30 19.27
N ILE A 108 15.94 4.56 17.98
CA ILE A 108 14.65 4.72 17.33
C ILE A 108 14.40 3.41 16.55
N PRO A 109 13.14 2.94 16.38
CA PRO A 109 12.88 1.76 15.56
C PRO A 109 13.61 1.86 14.22
N LEU A 110 14.45 0.86 13.91
CA LEU A 110 15.21 0.82 12.67
C LEU A 110 14.25 0.55 11.50
N ILE A 111 13.58 1.61 11.04
CA ILE A 111 12.65 1.54 9.92
C ILE A 111 13.44 1.69 8.63
N GLN A 112 13.29 0.71 7.74
CA GLN A 112 13.84 0.75 6.40
C GLN A 112 12.72 0.58 5.39
N THR A 113 12.82 1.30 4.28
CA THR A 113 11.80 1.32 3.24
C THR A 113 12.42 1.41 1.86
N GLY A 114 11.60 1.16 0.85
CA GLY A 114 12.00 1.32 -0.54
C GLY A 114 10.91 0.89 -1.49
N THR A 115 11.28 0.78 -2.76
CA THR A 115 10.40 0.35 -3.84
C THR A 115 11.07 -0.71 -4.70
N PHE A 116 10.25 -1.45 -5.43
CA PHE A 116 10.67 -2.30 -6.53
C PHE A 116 9.72 -2.07 -7.70
N ASP A 117 10.29 -1.86 -8.88
CA ASP A 117 9.58 -1.83 -10.15
C ASP A 117 9.97 -3.03 -11.01
N THR A 118 8.98 -3.71 -11.58
CA THR A 118 9.24 -4.87 -12.45
C THR A 118 10.12 -4.53 -13.65
N GLU A 119 10.13 -3.27 -14.12
CA GLU A 119 11.02 -2.84 -15.21
C GLU A 119 12.52 -2.86 -14.82
N GLU A 120 12.84 -2.90 -13.53
CA GLU A 120 14.24 -3.07 -13.08
C GLU A 120 14.80 -4.46 -13.41
N LYS A 121 13.94 -5.43 -13.77
CA LYS A 121 14.32 -6.83 -14.03
C LYS A 121 13.99 -7.31 -15.43
N ARG A 122 13.06 -6.66 -16.12
CA ARG A 122 12.64 -7.04 -17.46
C ARG A 122 12.12 -5.86 -18.25
N GLU A 123 12.20 -5.96 -19.56
CA GLU A 123 11.55 -5.01 -20.47
C GLU A 123 10.02 -5.05 -20.30
N TRP A 124 9.37 -3.89 -20.36
CA TRP A 124 7.91 -3.75 -20.32
C TRP A 124 7.19 -4.54 -21.42
N THR A 125 7.81 -4.66 -22.60
CA THR A 125 7.27 -5.41 -23.76
C THR A 125 7.29 -6.93 -23.59
N LYS A 126 7.93 -7.45 -22.54
CA LYS A 126 8.08 -8.89 -22.28
C LYS A 126 7.46 -9.24 -20.91
N PRO A 127 6.12 -9.16 -20.78
CA PRO A 127 5.44 -9.42 -19.52
C PRO A 127 5.75 -10.83 -19.00
N GLN A 128 5.93 -10.95 -17.68
CA GLN A 128 6.18 -12.21 -16.99
C GLN A 128 5.26 -12.32 -15.78
N LEU A 129 4.77 -13.53 -15.53
CA LEU A 129 3.91 -13.81 -14.38
C LEU A 129 4.65 -13.65 -13.05
N LYS A 130 5.94 -13.97 -13.01
CA LYS A 130 6.74 -13.98 -11.77
C LYS A 130 7.83 -12.93 -11.87
N ASN A 131 7.88 -12.01 -10.90
CA ASN A 131 8.88 -10.95 -10.88
C ASN A 131 9.38 -10.77 -9.46
N SER A 132 10.69 -10.82 -9.28
CA SER A 132 11.27 -10.68 -7.97
C SER A 132 12.61 -9.96 -7.98
N LYS A 133 12.96 -9.40 -6.82
CA LYS A 133 14.26 -8.75 -6.59
C LYS A 133 14.71 -9.03 -5.16
N SER A 134 15.94 -9.49 -5.01
CA SER A 134 16.60 -9.50 -3.71
C SER A 134 16.92 -8.07 -3.29
N VAL A 135 16.46 -7.70 -2.09
CA VAL A 135 16.66 -6.40 -1.46
C VAL A 135 17.59 -6.60 -0.27
N LYS A 136 18.70 -5.87 -0.25
CA LYS A 136 19.61 -5.82 0.89
C LYS A 136 19.20 -4.67 1.81
N PHE A 137 19.05 -4.94 3.10
CA PHE A 137 18.87 -3.87 4.07
C PHE A 137 20.14 -3.02 4.16
N ARG A 138 19.97 -1.69 4.19
CA ARG A 138 21.07 -0.74 4.36
C ARG A 138 21.81 -1.01 5.67
N THR A 139 21.06 -1.27 6.73
CA THR A 139 21.56 -1.67 8.04
C THR A 139 20.98 -3.04 8.36
N PRO A 140 21.80 -4.08 8.54
CA PRO A 140 21.31 -5.38 8.99
C PRO A 140 20.58 -5.28 10.33
N TYR A 141 19.51 -6.05 10.48
CA TYR A 141 18.81 -6.22 11.74
C TYR A 141 19.51 -7.25 12.64
N HIS A 142 19.21 -7.24 13.94
CA HIS A 142 19.70 -8.28 14.86
C HIS A 142 19.06 -9.66 14.61
N ALA A 143 17.80 -9.66 14.15
CA ALA A 143 17.03 -10.84 13.77
C ALA A 143 16.17 -10.49 12.54
N PRO A 144 15.60 -11.47 11.81
CA PRO A 144 14.71 -11.18 10.69
C PRO A 144 13.59 -10.18 11.06
N PRO A 145 13.46 -9.03 10.37
CA PRO A 145 12.43 -8.04 10.65
C PRO A 145 11.05 -8.49 10.16
N LYS A 146 10.01 -7.75 10.52
CA LYS A 146 8.74 -7.80 9.78
C LYS A 146 8.89 -6.96 8.50
N VAL A 147 8.43 -7.47 7.37
CA VAL A 147 8.42 -6.78 6.07
C VAL A 147 7.01 -6.81 5.50
N VAL A 148 6.51 -5.63 5.11
CA VAL A 148 5.17 -5.44 4.55
C VAL A 148 5.29 -4.79 3.17
N CYS A 149 4.49 -5.23 2.20
CA CYS A 149 4.53 -4.75 0.82
C CYS A 149 3.17 -4.17 0.39
N PHE A 150 3.19 -3.16 -0.46
CA PHE A 150 1.99 -2.45 -0.92
C PHE A 150 2.07 -2.18 -2.42
N LEU A 151 0.99 -2.47 -3.15
CA LEU A 151 0.89 -2.16 -4.58
C LEU A 151 0.81 -0.65 -4.78
N ARG A 152 1.57 -0.15 -5.75
CA ARG A 152 1.66 1.28 -6.06
C ARG A 152 1.34 1.56 -7.52
N TYR A 153 2.09 0.99 -8.46
CA TYR A 153 1.91 1.23 -9.89
C TYR A 153 1.30 0.00 -10.56
N LEU A 154 0.39 0.19 -11.51
CA LEU A 154 -0.21 -0.87 -12.30
C LEU A 154 -0.24 -0.51 -13.79
N ASP A 155 0.12 -1.46 -14.64
CA ASP A 155 -0.18 -1.53 -16.08
C ASP A 155 -0.55 -2.98 -16.43
N LEU A 156 -1.86 -3.24 -16.43
CA LEU A 156 -2.44 -4.57 -16.70
C LEU A 156 -3.29 -4.52 -17.97
N GLU A 157 -3.16 -5.54 -18.81
CA GLU A 157 -3.94 -5.65 -20.05
C GLU A 157 -5.44 -5.80 -19.78
N ARG A 158 -6.27 -5.20 -20.64
CA ARG A 158 -7.72 -5.45 -20.67
C ARG A 158 -8.07 -6.85 -21.20
N GLY A 159 -9.28 -7.30 -20.95
CA GLY A 159 -9.82 -8.53 -21.54
C GLY A 159 -9.26 -9.84 -20.97
N LYS A 160 -8.26 -9.74 -20.08
CA LYS A 160 -7.78 -10.81 -19.21
C LYS A 160 -8.01 -10.38 -17.77
N ASN A 161 -8.53 -11.29 -16.94
CA ASN A 161 -8.77 -10.99 -15.52
C ASN A 161 -7.51 -10.40 -14.89
N TRP A 162 -7.71 -9.38 -14.06
CA TRP A 162 -6.61 -8.67 -13.44
C TRP A 162 -6.26 -9.34 -12.13
N ARG A 163 -5.10 -9.99 -12.13
CA ARG A 163 -4.61 -10.80 -11.03
C ARG A 163 -3.21 -10.40 -10.67
N ILE A 164 -3.02 -9.83 -9.50
CA ILE A 164 -1.71 -9.33 -9.07
C ILE A 164 -1.57 -9.47 -7.56
N LYS A 165 -0.35 -9.77 -7.10
CA LYS A 165 0.02 -9.82 -5.70
C LYS A 165 1.44 -9.28 -5.50
N THR A 166 1.65 -8.52 -4.43
CA THR A 166 2.99 -8.22 -3.91
C THR A 166 3.19 -8.78 -2.51
N TYR A 167 4.40 -9.31 -2.25
CA TYR A 167 4.72 -9.95 -0.97
C TYR A 167 6.23 -10.11 -0.80
N ALA A 168 6.68 -10.18 0.45
CA ALA A 168 8.05 -10.48 0.82
C ALA A 168 8.24 -11.99 1.10
N THR A 169 9.37 -12.53 0.67
CA THR A 169 9.84 -13.90 0.96
C THR A 169 11.29 -13.86 1.41
N GLU A 170 11.79 -14.98 1.93
CA GLU A 170 13.22 -15.15 2.27
C GLU A 170 13.76 -14.04 3.19
N VAL A 171 12.95 -13.61 4.15
CA VAL A 171 13.31 -12.53 5.06
C VAL A 171 14.39 -13.00 6.03
N THR A 172 15.56 -12.37 5.96
CA THR A 172 16.71 -12.59 6.84
C THR A 172 17.04 -11.30 7.58
N SER A 173 18.00 -11.32 8.49
CA SER A 173 18.52 -10.10 9.12
C SER A 173 19.17 -9.12 8.12
N THR A 174 19.64 -9.59 6.97
CA THR A 174 20.41 -8.78 6.01
C THR A 174 19.63 -8.34 4.78
N GLY A 175 18.47 -8.93 4.53
CA GLY A 175 17.67 -8.65 3.35
C GLY A 175 16.48 -9.57 3.21
N PHE A 176 15.76 -9.43 2.11
CA PHE A 176 14.60 -10.23 1.74
C PHE A 176 14.44 -10.25 0.21
N THR A 177 13.57 -11.10 -0.30
CA THR A 177 13.13 -11.07 -1.70
C THR A 177 11.76 -10.43 -1.77
N ILE A 178 11.61 -9.33 -2.53
CA ILE A 178 10.30 -8.76 -2.86
C ILE A 178 9.78 -9.39 -4.14
N ASN A 179 8.50 -9.72 -4.16
CA ASN A 179 7.82 -10.32 -5.31
C ASN A 179 6.66 -9.42 -5.77
N ILE A 180 6.45 -9.36 -7.09
CA ILE A 180 5.28 -8.80 -7.73
C ILE A 180 4.85 -9.79 -8.81
N ASP A 181 3.83 -10.57 -8.49
CA ASP A 181 3.40 -11.70 -9.30
C ASP A 181 2.00 -11.47 -9.86
N SER A 182 1.79 -11.92 -11.09
CA SER A 182 0.48 -12.25 -11.64
C SER A 182 0.36 -13.77 -11.83
N TRP A 183 -0.81 -14.25 -12.26
CA TRP A 183 -1.03 -15.68 -12.51
C TRP A 183 -2.09 -15.91 -13.59
N ALA A 184 -2.21 -17.18 -13.99
CA ALA A 184 -3.06 -17.63 -15.09
C ALA A 184 -2.73 -16.86 -16.39
N ASP A 185 -3.73 -16.26 -17.03
CA ASP A 185 -3.62 -15.57 -18.31
C ASP A 185 -3.50 -14.05 -18.18
N THR A 186 -3.25 -13.53 -16.98
CA THR A 186 -3.05 -12.09 -16.76
C THR A 186 -1.77 -11.61 -17.44
N VAL A 187 -1.90 -10.57 -18.27
CA VAL A 187 -0.76 -9.87 -18.88
C VAL A 187 -0.46 -8.62 -18.05
N MET A 188 0.62 -8.68 -17.27
CA MET A 188 1.12 -7.56 -16.45
C MET A 188 2.33 -6.92 -17.13
N TYR A 189 2.10 -5.82 -17.84
CA TYR A 189 3.17 -5.10 -18.53
C TYR A 189 4.17 -4.49 -17.55
N ARG A 190 3.67 -3.83 -16.50
CA ARG A 190 4.48 -3.27 -15.42
C ARG A 190 3.69 -3.17 -14.12
N ALA A 191 4.38 -3.37 -13.01
CA ALA A 191 3.86 -3.04 -11.70
C ALA A 191 5.00 -2.59 -10.78
N SER A 192 4.64 -1.86 -9.73
CA SER A 192 5.58 -1.49 -8.68
C SER A 192 4.95 -1.66 -7.31
N ALA A 193 5.79 -2.02 -6.35
CA ALA A 193 5.43 -2.11 -4.95
C ALA A 193 6.37 -1.26 -4.08
N SER A 194 5.81 -0.69 -3.02
CA SER A 194 6.59 -0.14 -1.91
C SER A 194 6.69 -1.15 -0.78
N TRP A 195 7.72 -1.03 0.06
CA TRP A 195 7.90 -1.91 1.22
C TRP A 195 8.31 -1.14 2.47
N PHE A 196 7.92 -1.69 3.62
CA PHE A 196 8.20 -1.19 4.95
C PHE A 196 8.74 -2.32 5.83
N ALA A 197 9.92 -2.12 6.41
CA ALA A 197 10.58 -3.09 7.28
C ALA A 197 10.92 -2.50 8.65
N TYR A 198 10.70 -3.27 9.72
CA TYR A 198 10.98 -2.88 11.09
C TYR A 198 11.30 -4.10 11.97
N PRO A 199 12.06 -3.94 13.08
CA PRO A 199 12.34 -5.05 13.99
C PRO A 199 11.05 -5.68 14.50
N ALA A 200 10.92 -7.00 14.43
CA ALA A 200 9.67 -7.71 14.75
C ALA A 200 9.20 -7.52 16.21
N ASP A 201 10.14 -7.22 17.10
CA ASP A 201 9.93 -6.98 18.53
C ASP A 201 9.66 -5.51 18.87
N THR A 202 9.69 -4.60 17.89
CA THR A 202 9.46 -3.15 18.10
C THR A 202 8.20 -2.90 18.93
N PRO A 203 8.31 -2.30 20.13
CA PRO A 203 7.16 -1.94 20.94
C PRO A 203 6.30 -0.89 20.23
N GLY A 204 4.98 -1.02 20.35
CA GLY A 204 4.04 -0.04 19.81
C GLY A 204 3.95 0.00 18.28
N ILE A 205 4.44 -1.03 17.57
CA ILE A 205 4.18 -1.22 16.13
C ILE A 205 3.66 -2.64 15.89
N ASP A 206 2.55 -2.76 15.16
CA ASP A 206 2.07 -4.02 14.64
C ASP A 206 1.78 -3.93 13.13
N SER A 207 1.81 -5.07 12.46
CA SER A 207 1.49 -5.16 11.05
C SER A 207 0.94 -6.54 10.73
N GLY A 208 0.18 -6.60 9.66
CA GLY A 208 -0.43 -7.83 9.19
C GLY A 208 -1.14 -7.62 7.86
N ARG A 209 -1.93 -8.62 7.50
CA ARG A 209 -2.62 -8.71 6.23
C ARG A 209 -4.01 -9.29 6.43
N PHE A 210 -4.95 -8.88 5.60
CA PHE A 210 -6.28 -9.45 5.51
C PHE A 210 -6.72 -9.59 4.06
N ALA A 211 -7.53 -10.60 3.76
CA ALA A 211 -8.05 -10.87 2.44
C ALA A 211 -9.54 -11.21 2.48
N ALA A 212 -10.25 -10.96 1.38
CA ALA A 212 -11.63 -11.41 1.22
C ALA A 212 -11.71 -12.95 1.33
N THR A 213 -10.65 -13.65 0.90
CA THR A 213 -10.56 -15.11 1.04
C THR A 213 -10.43 -15.62 2.49
N ASP A 214 -10.18 -14.76 3.48
CA ASP A 214 -10.18 -15.12 4.89
C ASP A 214 -11.60 -15.34 5.46
N ILE A 215 -12.65 -14.93 4.72
CA ILE A 215 -14.05 -15.02 5.15
C ILE A 215 -14.97 -15.72 4.15
N ARG A 216 -14.52 -15.91 2.91
CA ARG A 216 -15.29 -16.58 1.86
C ARG A 216 -14.37 -17.26 0.85
N PRO A 217 -14.81 -18.32 0.16
CA PRO A 217 -14.03 -18.85 -0.96
C PRO A 217 -14.04 -17.88 -2.14
N TRP A 218 -12.98 -17.92 -2.97
CA TRP A 218 -12.82 -17.03 -4.12
C TRP A 218 -13.92 -17.19 -5.17
N ASN A 219 -14.49 -18.40 -5.30
CA ASN A 219 -15.52 -18.75 -6.27
C ASN A 219 -16.95 -18.29 -5.89
N LYS A 220 -17.09 -17.59 -4.75
CA LYS A 220 -18.33 -16.94 -4.33
C LYS A 220 -18.07 -15.44 -4.18
N PRO A 221 -17.85 -14.70 -5.28
CA PRO A 221 -17.52 -13.28 -5.23
C PRO A 221 -18.63 -12.50 -4.51
N GLN A 222 -18.21 -11.56 -3.66
CA GLN A 222 -19.11 -10.66 -2.92
C GLN A 222 -18.56 -9.25 -3.02
N LEU A 223 -19.46 -8.28 -3.17
CA LEU A 223 -19.08 -6.88 -3.27
C LEU A 223 -18.53 -6.34 -1.95
N ASP A 224 -19.19 -6.63 -0.83
CA ASP A 224 -18.80 -6.13 0.49
C ASP A 224 -18.19 -7.27 1.32
N ASN A 225 -17.00 -7.04 1.86
CA ASN A 225 -16.26 -8.00 2.66
C ASN A 225 -15.66 -7.27 3.85
N SER A 226 -15.99 -7.72 5.05
CA SER A 226 -15.45 -7.15 6.27
C SER A 226 -15.33 -8.18 7.37
N LYS A 227 -14.35 -7.96 8.26
CA LYS A 227 -14.18 -8.76 9.47
C LYS A 227 -13.44 -7.95 10.52
N THR A 228 -13.87 -8.12 11.77
CA THR A 228 -13.14 -7.61 12.93
C THR A 228 -12.00 -8.54 13.26
N VAL A 229 -10.80 -7.98 13.42
CA VAL A 229 -9.59 -8.69 13.78
C VAL A 229 -8.92 -8.00 14.97
N SER A 230 -8.18 -8.78 15.74
CA SER A 230 -7.36 -8.25 16.83
C SER A 230 -5.94 -8.00 16.36
N PHE A 231 -5.30 -6.99 16.96
CA PHE A 231 -3.86 -6.83 16.86
C PHE A 231 -3.15 -7.97 17.60
N THR A 232 -1.93 -8.29 17.18
CA THR A 232 -1.10 -9.30 17.86
C THR A 232 -0.65 -8.81 19.24
N LYS A 233 -0.55 -7.49 19.42
CA LYS A 233 -0.26 -6.82 20.68
C LYS A 233 -1.28 -5.71 20.92
N LYS A 234 -1.74 -5.57 22.16
CA LYS A 234 -2.59 -4.45 22.57
C LYS A 234 -1.78 -3.15 22.59
N PHE A 235 -2.33 -2.10 21.98
CA PHE A 235 -1.78 -0.74 22.01
C PHE A 235 -2.17 -0.01 23.30
N ALA A 236 -1.43 1.04 23.66
CA ALA A 236 -1.76 1.85 24.82
C ALA A 236 -3.02 2.70 24.57
N LYS A 237 -3.10 3.29 23.38
CA LYS A 237 -4.23 4.09 22.86
C LYS A 237 -4.69 3.50 21.52
N THR A 238 -5.76 4.05 20.93
CA THR A 238 -6.13 3.72 19.56
C THR A 238 -4.97 4.09 18.62
N PRO A 239 -4.41 3.13 17.86
CA PRO A 239 -3.25 3.38 17.01
C PRO A 239 -3.62 4.18 15.76
N LYS A 240 -2.63 4.86 15.16
CA LYS A 240 -2.73 5.28 13.75
C LYS A 240 -2.53 4.04 12.87
N MET A 241 -3.14 4.02 11.69
CA MET A 241 -3.04 2.90 10.76
C MET A 241 -2.77 3.36 9.33
N PHE A 242 -1.77 2.76 8.71
CA PHE A 242 -1.50 2.82 7.28
C PHE A 242 -1.99 1.51 6.65
N ILE A 243 -2.80 1.61 5.59
CA ILE A 243 -3.31 0.47 4.84
C ILE A 243 -3.17 0.74 3.34
N ALA A 244 -2.85 -0.31 2.59
CA ALA A 244 -2.89 -0.29 1.13
C ALA A 244 -3.04 -1.70 0.58
N LEU A 245 -3.57 -1.79 -0.64
CA LEU A 245 -3.79 -3.04 -1.36
C LEU A 245 -2.46 -3.77 -1.60
N ASP A 246 -2.47 -5.08 -1.44
CA ASP A 246 -1.34 -5.94 -1.79
C ASP A 246 -1.70 -7.06 -2.78
N GLU A 247 -2.99 -7.31 -2.99
CA GLU A 247 -3.49 -8.32 -3.93
C GLU A 247 -4.88 -7.95 -4.44
N PHE A 248 -5.16 -8.27 -5.70
CA PHE A 248 -6.53 -8.38 -6.21
C PHE A 248 -6.64 -9.37 -7.36
N ASP A 249 -7.82 -9.99 -7.48
CA ASP A 249 -8.27 -10.86 -8.57
C ASP A 249 -9.68 -10.43 -8.99
N TYR A 250 -9.77 -9.81 -10.15
CA TYR A 250 -11.00 -9.23 -10.70
C TYR A 250 -11.30 -9.74 -12.10
N ASP A 251 -12.58 -9.97 -12.37
CA ASP A 251 -13.07 -10.25 -13.72
C ASP A 251 -12.88 -9.04 -14.63
N SER A 252 -12.28 -9.25 -15.81
CA SER A 252 -12.00 -8.16 -16.75
C SER A 252 -13.15 -7.80 -17.68
N SER A 253 -14.28 -8.50 -17.63
CA SER A 253 -15.49 -8.12 -18.37
C SER A 253 -16.29 -7.00 -17.68
N LYS A 254 -15.88 -6.63 -16.46
CA LYS A 254 -16.51 -5.65 -15.59
C LYS A 254 -15.47 -4.65 -15.11
N ASN A 255 -15.87 -3.40 -14.87
CA ASN A 255 -14.93 -2.38 -14.39
C ASN A 255 -14.22 -2.84 -13.10
N LEU A 256 -12.95 -2.48 -12.97
CA LEU A 256 -12.21 -2.67 -11.74
C LEU A 256 -12.68 -1.63 -10.73
N ARG A 257 -13.43 -2.06 -9.73
CA ARG A 257 -13.92 -1.20 -8.65
C ARG A 257 -13.56 -1.82 -7.31
N LEU A 258 -12.59 -1.23 -6.63
CA LEU A 258 -11.99 -1.76 -5.41
C LEU A 258 -11.63 -0.62 -4.45
N LYS A 259 -12.07 -0.74 -3.20
CA LYS A 259 -11.68 0.12 -2.10
C LYS A 259 -11.27 -0.74 -0.91
N THR A 260 -10.20 -0.34 -0.24
CA THR A 260 -9.90 -0.82 1.12
C THR A 260 -10.01 0.31 2.15
N SER A 261 -10.60 0.00 3.30
CA SER A 261 -10.70 0.91 4.45
C SER A 261 -10.73 0.14 5.76
N VAL A 262 -10.56 0.84 6.88
CA VAL A 262 -10.76 0.29 8.23
C VAL A 262 -11.79 1.13 8.98
N SER A 263 -12.50 0.51 9.92
CA SER A 263 -13.41 1.16 10.85
C SER A 263 -13.27 0.54 12.24
N ASN A 264 -13.94 1.11 13.25
CA ASN A 264 -13.98 0.58 14.61
C ASN A 264 -12.58 0.29 15.19
N VAL A 265 -11.60 1.15 14.88
CA VAL A 265 -10.23 0.99 15.37
C VAL A 265 -10.23 1.28 16.86
N SER A 266 -9.84 0.29 17.65
CA SER A 266 -9.62 0.37 19.09
C SER A 266 -8.15 0.09 19.39
N ASN A 267 -7.78 0.06 20.67
CA ASN A 267 -6.43 -0.35 21.07
C ASN A 267 -6.20 -1.87 21.00
N THR A 268 -7.22 -2.69 20.73
CA THR A 268 -7.13 -4.15 20.65
C THR A 268 -7.40 -4.72 19.27
N GLY A 269 -8.01 -3.95 18.37
CA GLY A 269 -8.34 -4.43 17.04
C GLY A 269 -9.03 -3.39 16.17
N PHE A 270 -9.50 -3.84 15.02
CA PHE A 270 -10.19 -3.02 14.03
C PHE A 270 -11.07 -3.89 13.12
N THR A 271 -12.02 -3.28 12.42
CA THR A 271 -12.75 -3.91 11.32
C THR A 271 -12.12 -3.48 10.00
N TRP A 272 -11.67 -4.42 9.17
CA TRP A 272 -11.24 -4.11 7.81
C TRP A 272 -12.40 -4.24 6.82
N HIS A 273 -12.28 -3.54 5.70
CA HIS A 273 -13.23 -3.53 4.59
C HIS A 273 -12.49 -3.69 3.26
N LEU A 274 -13.00 -4.58 2.41
CA LEU A 274 -12.60 -4.78 1.02
C LEU A 274 -13.87 -4.75 0.17
N GLN A 275 -14.08 -3.63 -0.50
CA GLN A 275 -15.36 -3.27 -1.10
C GLN A 275 -15.23 -3.08 -2.60
N ALA A 276 -16.08 -3.78 -3.34
CA ALA A 276 -16.41 -3.52 -4.73
C ALA A 276 -17.82 -2.93 -4.82
N TRP A 277 -18.19 -2.40 -5.99
CA TRP A 277 -19.53 -1.88 -6.22
C TRP A 277 -19.99 -2.08 -7.66
N ALA A 278 -21.27 -1.75 -7.89
CA ALA A 278 -21.98 -1.94 -9.16
C ALA A 278 -21.89 -3.40 -9.64
N ASP A 279 -21.49 -3.61 -10.90
CA ASP A 279 -21.46 -4.93 -11.54
C ASP A 279 -20.09 -5.61 -11.50
N SER A 280 -19.16 -5.10 -10.68
CA SER A 280 -17.80 -5.65 -10.56
C SER A 280 -17.82 -7.05 -9.97
N ILE A 281 -16.92 -7.93 -10.43
CA ILE A 281 -16.77 -9.28 -9.89
C ILE A 281 -15.39 -9.38 -9.24
N MET A 282 -15.38 -9.34 -7.91
CA MET A 282 -14.18 -9.46 -7.08
C MET A 282 -14.02 -10.91 -6.59
N TYR A 283 -13.19 -11.70 -7.28
CA TYR A 283 -12.83 -13.05 -6.82
C TYR A 283 -12.03 -12.97 -5.52
N ASN A 284 -11.03 -12.09 -5.48
CA ASN A 284 -10.29 -11.77 -4.26
C ASN A 284 -9.82 -10.31 -4.25
N ALA A 285 -9.62 -9.79 -3.05
CA ALA A 285 -8.81 -8.62 -2.78
C ALA A 285 -8.13 -8.81 -1.44
N ALA A 286 -6.99 -8.15 -1.23
CA ALA A 286 -6.32 -8.12 0.05
C ALA A 286 -5.55 -6.83 0.24
N ALA A 287 -5.33 -6.50 1.50
CA ALA A 287 -4.52 -5.36 1.88
C ALA A 287 -3.65 -5.72 3.08
N SER A 288 -2.51 -5.04 3.11
CA SER A 288 -1.59 -5.07 4.23
C SER A 288 -1.73 -3.80 5.06
N TYR A 289 -1.44 -3.90 6.35
CA TYR A 289 -1.49 -2.77 7.27
C TYR A 289 -0.24 -2.65 8.13
N VAL A 290 0.04 -1.42 8.56
CA VAL A 290 0.95 -1.08 9.65
C VAL A 290 0.19 -0.19 10.63
N ALA A 291 0.22 -0.53 11.91
CA ALA A 291 -0.42 0.19 13.00
C ALA A 291 0.64 0.59 14.05
N TRP A 292 0.54 1.79 14.62
CA TRP A 292 1.49 2.26 15.62
C TRP A 292 0.86 3.11 16.72
N ASP A 293 1.46 3.05 17.91
CA ASP A 293 1.08 3.86 19.06
C ASP A 293 1.17 5.36 18.74
N GLN A 294 0.23 6.12 19.28
CA GLN A 294 0.32 7.58 19.36
C GLN A 294 1.03 7.96 20.67
N PRO A 295 1.75 9.11 20.72
CA PRO A 295 2.35 9.57 21.97
C PRO A 295 1.35 9.68 23.12
N ARG A 296 1.88 9.56 24.33
CA ARG A 296 1.17 9.95 25.54
C ARG A 296 1.11 11.48 25.57
N ASP A 297 -0.03 12.01 26.00
CA ASP A 297 -0.21 13.45 26.15
C ASP A 297 0.70 13.99 27.26
#